data_AF-A0A084JME0-F1
#
_entry.id   AF-A0A084JME0-F1
#
_cell.length_a   1.000
_cell.length_b   1.000
_cell.length_c   1.000
_cell.angle_alpha   90.00
_cell.angle_beta   90.00
_cell.angle_gamma   90.00
#
_symmetry.space_group_name_H-M   'P 1'
#
loop_
_entity.id
_entity.type
_entity.pdbx_description
1 polymer ?
#
loop_
_entity_poly.entity_id
_entity_poly.type
_entity_poly.pdbx_seq_one_letter_code
_entity_poly.pdbx_strand_id
1 'polypeptide(L)'
;MSNYTVTFEKAAKKFLKKQSPKVQTALLTAIAKLPDGTDIKRLQGYDLYRMRVGNVRIIYSIDNEVKIINIENIDNRGDVYKRY
;
A
#
# COMPACT_ATOMS: atom_id res chain seq x y z
N MET A 1 9.78 15.48 -4.17
CA MET A 1 9.37 14.42 -3.23
C MET A 1 8.79 15.09 -2.01
N SER A 2 7.49 14.96 -1.80
CA SER A 2 6.86 15.44 -0.57
C SER A 2 7.25 14.51 0.57
N ASN A 3 7.74 15.05 1.69
CA ASN A 3 8.13 14.26 2.86
C ASN A 3 6.88 13.66 3.53
N TYR A 4 6.49 12.45 3.14
CA TYR A 4 5.48 11.66 3.83
C TYR A 4 6.15 10.62 4.72
N THR A 5 5.59 10.42 5.92
CA THR A 5 5.94 9.29 6.78
C THR A 5 5.04 8.12 6.45
N VAL A 6 5.64 6.96 6.15
CA VAL A 6 4.89 5.74 5.85
C VAL A 6 4.74 4.89 7.10
N THR A 7 3.51 4.61 7.49
CA THR A 7 3.15 3.68 8.57
C THR A 7 2.54 2.41 7.98
N PHE A 8 2.58 1.32 8.74
CA PHE A 8 2.04 0.04 8.29
C PHE A 8 1.20 -0.62 9.36
N GLU A 9 0.01 -1.05 8.97
CA GLU A 9 -0.84 -1.88 9.79
C GLU A 9 -0.27 -3.28 10.01
N LYS A 10 -0.74 -3.94 11.08
CA LYS A 10 -0.27 -5.29 11.44
C LYS A 10 -0.46 -6.30 10.30
N ALA A 11 -1.58 -6.21 9.57
CA ALA A 11 -1.88 -7.09 8.45
C ALA A 11 -0.90 -6.89 7.29
N ALA A 12 -0.67 -5.64 6.88
CA ALA A 12 0.32 -5.27 5.87
C ALA A 12 1.73 -5.77 6.22
N LYS A 13 2.19 -5.51 7.45
CA LYS A 13 3.50 -5.99 7.94
C LYS A 13 3.59 -7.52 7.87
N LYS A 14 2.54 -8.22 8.28
CA LYS A 14 2.49 -9.69 8.28
C LYS A 14 2.57 -10.26 6.86
N PHE A 15 1.85 -9.67 5.89
CA PHE A 15 1.91 -10.11 4.50
C PHE A 15 3.30 -9.87 3.91
N LEU A 16 3.85 -8.66 4.09
CA LEU A 16 5.16 -8.29 3.56
C LEU A 16 6.26 -9.26 4.05
N LYS A 17 6.30 -9.55 5.35
CA LYS A 17 7.29 -10.47 5.94
C LYS A 17 7.23 -11.90 5.39
N LYS A 18 6.08 -12.33 4.85
CA LYS A 18 5.91 -13.67 4.27
C LYS A 18 6.39 -13.78 2.82
N GLN A 19 6.65 -12.66 2.16
CA GLN A 19 7.04 -12.68 0.75
C GLN A 19 8.51 -13.06 0.58
N SER A 20 8.88 -13.52 -0.62
CA SER A 20 10.29 -13.73 -0.97
C SER A 20 11.06 -12.40 -0.97
N PRO A 21 12.39 -12.40 -0.76
CA PRO A 21 13.19 -11.18 -0.71
C PRO A 21 12.98 -10.28 -1.94
N LYS A 22 12.91 -10.87 -3.13
CA LYS A 22 12.65 -10.15 -4.39
C LYS A 22 11.32 -9.39 -4.37
N VAL A 23 10.26 -10.02 -3.87
CA VAL A 23 8.92 -9.40 -3.79
C VAL A 23 8.90 -8.35 -2.69
N GLN A 24 9.54 -8.59 -1.54
CA GLN A 24 9.67 -7.59 -0.48
C GLN A 24 10.35 -6.31 -0.98
N THR A 25 11.48 -6.44 -1.69
CA THR A 25 12.18 -5.30 -2.28
C THR A 25 11.28 -4.55 -3.27
N ALA A 26 10.60 -5.25 -4.17
CA ALA A 26 9.71 -4.61 -5.15
C ALA A 26 8.57 -3.83 -4.47
N LEU A 27 7.95 -4.39 -3.41
CA LEU A 27 6.89 -3.74 -2.65
C LEU A 27 7.41 -2.51 -1.90
N LEU A 28 8.53 -2.63 -1.20
CA LEU A 28 9.13 -1.52 -0.46
C LEU A 28 9.58 -0.38 -1.39
N THR A 29 10.18 -0.70 -2.53
CA THR A 29 10.56 0.30 -3.54
C THR A 29 9.34 1.01 -4.12
N ALA A 30 8.22 0.32 -4.32
CA ALA A 30 6.99 0.95 -4.77
C ALA A 30 6.38 1.84 -3.68
N ILE A 31 6.35 1.37 -2.43
CA ILE A 31 5.82 2.13 -1.28
C ILE A 31 6.64 3.40 -1.03
N ALA A 32 7.96 3.34 -1.18
CA ALA A 32 8.85 4.49 -1.01
C ALA A 32 8.60 5.62 -2.03
N LYS A 33 7.88 5.35 -3.13
CA LYS A 33 7.51 6.36 -4.12
C LYS A 33 6.19 7.06 -3.78
N LEU A 34 5.39 6.51 -2.87
CA LEU A 34 4.08 7.07 -2.54
C LEU A 34 4.18 8.53 -2.04
N PRO A 35 3.18 9.38 -2.37
CA PRO A 35 1.95 9.04 -3.09
C PRO A 35 2.13 8.98 -4.62
N ASP A 36 3.33 9.24 -5.12
CA ASP A 36 3.66 9.13 -6.54
C ASP A 36 3.80 7.65 -6.96
N GLY A 37 3.50 7.33 -8.22
CA GLY A 37 3.61 5.96 -8.69
C GLY A 37 2.82 5.66 -9.95
N THR A 38 2.65 4.37 -10.21
CA THR A 38 1.91 3.86 -11.38
C THR A 38 0.85 2.87 -10.90
N ASP A 39 -0.27 2.79 -11.62
CA ASP A 39 -1.43 1.95 -11.29
C ASP A 39 -1.99 2.18 -9.87
N ILE A 40 -2.12 3.46 -9.51
CA ILE A 40 -2.81 3.93 -8.30
C ILE A 40 -4.25 4.30 -8.68
N LYS A 41 -5.24 3.77 -7.94
CA LYS A 41 -6.65 4.14 -8.08
C LYS A 41 -7.29 4.35 -6.71
N ARG A 42 -8.13 5.36 -6.57
CA ARG A 42 -9.00 5.50 -5.40
C ARG A 42 -10.05 4.38 -5.39
N LEU A 43 -10.36 3.85 -4.21
CA LEU A 43 -11.44 2.89 -4.02
C LEU A 43 -12.78 3.62 -4.00
N GLN A 44 -13.77 3.07 -4.70
CA GLN A 44 -15.11 3.66 -4.71
C GLN A 44 -15.76 3.50 -3.33
N GLY A 45 -16.30 4.59 -2.78
CA GLY A 45 -16.97 4.59 -1.48
C GLY A 45 -16.05 4.69 -0.27
N TYR A 46 -14.72 4.81 -0.45
CA TYR A 46 -13.75 4.88 0.62
C TYR A 46 -12.68 5.96 0.37
N ASP A 47 -12.14 6.55 1.44
CA ASP A 47 -10.97 7.43 1.39
C ASP A 47 -9.65 6.64 1.35
N LEU A 48 -9.65 5.60 0.53
CA LEU A 48 -8.54 4.67 0.37
C LEU A 48 -8.08 4.63 -1.07
N TYR A 49 -6.80 4.38 -1.24
CA TYR A 49 -6.14 4.19 -2.51
C TYR A 49 -5.66 2.75 -2.62
N ARG A 50 -5.58 2.27 -3.85
CA ARG A 50 -4.98 1.00 -4.20
C ARG A 50 -3.87 1.22 -5.21
N MET A 51 -2.68 0.74 -4.89
CA MET A 51 -1.58 0.58 -5.83
C MET A 51 -1.43 -0.89 -6.22
N ARG A 52 -1.12 -1.15 -7.50
CA ARG A 52 -0.76 -2.50 -7.96
C ARG A 52 0.75 -2.64 -8.13
N VAL A 53 1.31 -3.72 -7.59
CA VAL A 53 2.72 -4.10 -7.79
C VAL A 53 2.75 -5.57 -8.23
N GLY A 54 2.84 -5.79 -9.55
CA GLY A 54 2.74 -7.12 -10.13
C GLY A 54 1.37 -7.77 -9.84
N ASN A 55 1.35 -8.84 -9.04
CA ASN A 55 0.14 -9.56 -8.63
C ASN A 55 -0.38 -9.19 -7.23
N VAL A 56 0.32 -8.28 -6.55
CA VAL A 56 0.00 -7.81 -5.20
C VAL A 56 -0.69 -6.44 -5.29
N ARG A 57 -1.61 -6.18 -4.36
CA ARG A 57 -2.29 -4.90 -4.17
C ARG A 57 -1.95 -4.34 -2.80
N ILE A 58 -1.65 -3.06 -2.77
CA ILE A 58 -1.39 -2.29 -1.56
C ILE A 58 -2.56 -1.33 -1.40
N ILE A 59 -3.29 -1.42 -0.28
CA ILE A 59 -4.32 -0.49 0.12
C ILE A 59 -3.71 0.47 1.14
N TYR A 60 -3.92 1.76 0.93
CA TYR A 60 -3.38 2.78 1.81
C TYR A 60 -4.28 4.02 1.87
N SER A 61 -4.19 4.77 2.95
CA SER A 61 -4.77 6.09 3.13
C SER A 61 -3.67 7.16 3.07
N ILE A 62 -4.05 8.39 2.73
CA ILE A 62 -3.15 9.54 2.77
C ILE A 62 -3.80 10.58 3.67
N ASP A 63 -3.09 10.98 4.72
CA ASP A 63 -3.37 12.16 5.50
C ASP A 63 -2.44 13.28 5.04
N ASN A 64 -3.01 14.26 4.32
CA ASN A 64 -2.26 15.38 3.78
C ASN A 64 -1.96 16.46 4.84
N GLU A 65 -2.71 16.50 5.95
CA GLU A 65 -2.51 17.50 7.00
C GLU A 65 -1.24 17.19 7.79
N VAL A 66 -1.09 15.94 8.24
CA VAL A 66 0.09 15.48 8.99
C VAL A 66 1.15 14.78 8.13
N LYS A 67 0.92 14.69 6.81
CA LYS A 67 1.81 14.03 5.84
C LYS A 67 2.12 12.57 6.21
N ILE A 68 1.09 11.80 6.49
CA ILE A 68 1.20 10.37 6.78
C ILE A 68 0.55 9.55 5.65
N ILE A 69 1.23 8.49 5.23
CA ILE A 69 0.67 7.46 4.37
C ILE A 69 0.56 6.19 5.18
N ASN A 70 -0.67 5.76 5.49
CA ASN A 70 -0.88 4.53 6.24
C ASN A 70 -1.15 3.36 5.30
N ILE A 71 -0.29 2.35 5.33
CA ILE A 71 -0.48 1.11 4.58
C ILE A 71 -1.45 0.20 5.36
N GLU A 72 -2.73 0.29 5.01
CA GLU A 72 -3.84 -0.45 5.63
C GLU A 72 -3.72 -1.96 5.42
N ASN A 73 -3.45 -2.38 4.18
CA ASN A 73 -3.36 -3.80 3.85
C ASN A 73 -2.49 -4.05 2.61
N ILE A 74 -1.86 -5.21 2.57
CA ILE A 74 -1.15 -5.71 1.39
C ILE A 74 -1.61 -7.15 1.18
N ASP A 75 -2.13 -7.45 0.00
CA ASP A 75 -2.59 -8.81 -0.30
C ASP A 75 -2.55 -9.14 -1.80
N ASN A 76 -2.74 -10.41 -2.13
CA ASN A 76 -2.87 -10.89 -3.49
C ASN A 76 -4.15 -10.36 -4.17
N ARG A 77 -4.19 -10.50 -5.50
CA ARG A 77 -5.30 -10.06 -6.33
C ARG A 77 -6.63 -10.72 -5.93
N GLY A 78 -7.47 -9.99 -5.18
CA GLY A 78 -8.87 -10.35 -4.91
C GLY A 78 -9.17 -10.41 -3.42
N ASP A 79 -8.20 -10.88 -2.63
CA ASP A 79 -8.35 -11.02 -1.17
C ASP A 79 -8.32 -9.69 -0.43
N VAL A 80 -7.69 -8.67 -1.00
CA VAL A 80 -7.52 -7.36 -0.36
C VAL A 80 -8.82 -6.61 -0.08
N TYR A 81 -9.93 -6.99 -0.74
CA TYR A 81 -11.25 -6.39 -0.59
C TYR A 81 -12.13 -7.09 0.43
N LYS A 82 -11.73 -8.22 1.02
CA LYS A 82 -12.60 -8.96 1.96
C LYS A 82 -12.91 -8.19 3.26
N ARG A 83 -12.32 -7.01 3.44
CA ARG A 83 -12.55 -6.08 4.56
C ARG A 83 -13.32 -4.81 4.19
N TYR A 84 -13.64 -4.58 2.91
CA TYR A 84 -14.23 -3.33 2.39
C TYR A 84 -15.26 -3.59 1.29
#